data_AF-A0A2A2M5M3-F1
#
_entry.id   AF-A0A2A2M5M3-F1
#
_cell.length_a   1.000
_cell.length_b   1.000
_cell.length_c   1.000
_cell.angle_alpha   90.00
_cell.angle_beta   90.00
_cell.angle_gamma   90.00
#
_symmetry.space_group_name_H-M   'P 1'
#
loop_
_entity.id
_entity.type
_entity.pdbx_description
1 polymer ?
#
loop_
_entity_poly.entity_id
_entity_poly.type
_entity_poly.pdbx_seq_one_letter_code
_entity_poly.pdbx_strand_id
1 'polypeptide(L)'
;MIGLSLGVLAMITVLSVMNGFQREMSSRVLGLVPHAAILGTQPLDDWRKVAAAAEGNPAVMAAAPITEMEGMLSYKGAMQPIQVAGIEPAEEGKVSIVTQHIVQGSLQDLVPGD
;
A
#
# COMPACT_ATOMS: atom_id res chain seq x y z
N MET A 1 47.85 -9.70 -5.03
CA MET A 1 47.03 -8.55 -4.58
C MET A 1 45.84 -8.28 -5.49
N ILE A 2 46.03 -8.11 -6.82
CA ILE A 2 44.94 -7.81 -7.78
C ILE A 2 43.76 -8.81 -7.70
N GLY A 3 44.03 -10.12 -7.63
CA GLY A 3 42.96 -11.13 -7.54
C GLY A 3 42.14 -11.07 -6.25
N LEU A 4 42.77 -10.74 -5.12
CA LEU A 4 42.07 -10.52 -3.85
C LEU A 4 41.20 -9.26 -3.92
N SER A 5 41.74 -8.18 -4.48
CA SER A 5 41.01 -6.92 -4.68
C SER A 5 39.80 -7.10 -5.59
N LEU A 6 39.94 -7.86 -6.70
CA LEU A 6 38.84 -8.20 -7.61
C LEU A 6 37.77 -9.09 -6.94
N GLY A 7 38.18 -10.08 -6.15
CA GLY A 7 37.26 -10.94 -5.42
C GLY A 7 36.43 -10.16 -4.39
N VAL A 8 37.08 -9.29 -3.62
CA VAL A 8 36.40 -8.42 -2.65
C VAL A 8 35.46 -7.43 -3.35
N LEU A 9 35.90 -6.80 -4.46
CA LEU A 9 35.07 -5.90 -5.25
C LEU A 9 33.81 -6.61 -5.77
N ALA A 10 33.96 -7.82 -6.32
CA ALA A 10 32.84 -8.61 -6.82
C ALA A 10 31.84 -9.01 -5.72
N MET A 11 32.34 -9.37 -4.53
CA MET A 11 31.47 -9.67 -3.38
C MET A 11 30.72 -8.42 -2.91
N ILE A 12 31.39 -7.27 -2.82
CA ILE A 12 30.76 -6.01 -2.43
C ILE A 12 29.67 -5.60 -3.43
N THR A 13 29.93 -5.71 -4.75
CA THR A 13 28.94 -5.35 -5.77
C THR A 13 27.72 -6.26 -5.72
N VAL A 14 27.90 -7.58 -5.60
CA VAL A 14 26.78 -8.53 -5.48
C VAL A 14 25.93 -8.24 -4.25
N LEU A 15 26.58 -8.07 -3.08
CA LEU A 15 25.86 -7.74 -1.85
C LEU A 15 25.15 -6.39 -1.94
N SER A 16 25.75 -5.39 -2.59
CA SER A 16 25.12 -4.08 -2.77
C SER A 16 23.86 -4.15 -3.62
N VAL A 17 23.88 -4.93 -4.71
CA VAL A 17 22.72 -5.16 -5.57
C VAL A 17 21.62 -5.89 -4.79
N MET A 18 21.96 -6.96 -4.08
CA MET A 18 21.01 -7.74 -3.29
C MET A 18 20.37 -6.90 -2.17
N ASN A 19 21.19 -6.13 -1.43
CA ASN A 19 20.70 -5.27 -0.36
C ASN A 19 19.81 -4.15 -0.89
N GLY A 20 20.18 -3.52 -2.01
CA GLY A 20 19.36 -2.51 -2.68
C GLY A 20 18.04 -3.07 -3.18
N PHE A 21 18.07 -4.24 -3.83
CA PHE A 21 16.88 -4.92 -4.32
C PHE A 21 15.94 -5.34 -3.20
N GLN A 22 16.47 -5.94 -2.12
CA GLN A 22 15.66 -6.31 -0.95
C GLN A 22 14.99 -5.10 -0.33
N ARG A 23 15.70 -3.97 -0.22
CA ARG A 23 15.13 -2.72 0.31
C ARG A 23 14.00 -2.19 -0.57
N GLU A 24 14.19 -2.21 -1.89
CA GLU A 24 13.23 -1.71 -2.86
C GLU A 24 11.98 -2.61 -2.95
N MET A 25 12.16 -3.92 -2.90
CA MET A 25 11.04 -4.87 -2.87
C MET A 25 10.26 -4.74 -1.57
N SER A 26 10.95 -4.68 -0.42
CA SER A 26 10.28 -4.50 0.87
C SER A 26 9.55 -3.16 0.97
N SER A 27 10.13 -2.06 0.50
CA SER A 27 9.47 -0.74 0.55
C SER A 27 8.22 -0.70 -0.34
N ARG A 28 8.30 -1.26 -1.55
CA ARG A 28 7.18 -1.28 -2.50
C ARG A 28 6.07 -2.23 -2.06
N VAL A 29 6.41 -3.43 -1.59
CA VAL A 29 5.41 -4.43 -1.21
C VAL A 29 4.74 -4.09 0.12
N LEU A 30 5.49 -3.63 1.13
CA LEU A 30 4.93 -3.33 2.46
C LEU A 30 4.23 -1.97 2.53
N GLY A 31 4.55 -1.02 1.64
CA GLY A 31 3.87 0.28 1.63
C GLY A 31 2.46 0.27 1.03
N LEU A 32 2.10 -0.81 0.32
CA LEU A 32 0.81 -0.97 -0.35
C LEU A 32 -0.16 -1.87 0.41
N VAL A 33 0.35 -2.71 1.33
CA VAL A 33 -0.47 -3.67 2.08
C VAL A 33 -0.78 -3.09 3.46
N PRO A 34 -2.05 -3.06 3.90
CA PRO A 34 -2.38 -2.63 5.25
C PRO A 34 -1.68 -3.54 6.27
N HIS A 35 -0.89 -2.94 7.15
CA HIS A 35 -0.13 -3.66 8.19
C HIS A 35 -1.04 -4.45 9.13
N ALA A 36 -2.25 -3.94 9.37
CA ALA A 36 -3.32 -4.61 10.11
C ALA A 36 -4.68 -4.10 9.60
N ALA A 37 -5.69 -4.96 9.64
CA ALA A 37 -7.07 -4.61 9.29
C ALA A 37 -8.01 -5.04 10.41
N ILE A 38 -8.95 -4.17 10.76
CA ILE A 38 -10.05 -4.48 11.68
C ILE A 38 -11.29 -4.69 10.83
N LEU A 39 -11.72 -5.94 10.70
CA LEU A 39 -12.87 -6.33 9.88
C LEU A 39 -14.08 -6.58 10.78
N GLY A 40 -15.17 -5.89 10.50
CA GLY A 40 -16.48 -6.19 11.09
C GLY A 40 -17.13 -7.39 10.40
N THR A 41 -17.95 -8.14 11.13
CA THR A 41 -18.85 -9.15 10.52
C THR A 41 -20.00 -8.50 9.75
N GLN A 42 -20.27 -7.23 10.03
CA GLN A 42 -21.22 -6.36 9.34
C GLN A 42 -20.48 -5.07 8.93
N PRO A 43 -20.99 -4.32 7.93
CA PRO A 43 -20.47 -3.01 7.60
C PRO A 43 -20.36 -2.12 8.85
N LEU A 44 -19.24 -1.42 8.98
CA LEU A 44 -19.01 -0.50 10.08
C LEU A 44 -19.66 0.85 9.75
N ASP A 45 -20.83 1.14 10.34
CA ASP A 45 -21.52 2.41 10.14
C ASP A 45 -20.69 3.62 10.60
N ASP A 46 -19.95 3.46 11.71
CA ASP A 46 -19.12 4.51 12.31
C ASP A 46 -17.70 4.00 12.52
N TRP A 47 -16.96 3.87 11.41
CA TRP A 47 -15.57 3.42 11.42
C TRP A 47 -14.67 4.33 12.28
N ARG A 48 -15.03 5.61 12.43
CA ARG A 48 -14.23 6.60 13.17
C ARG A 48 -14.12 6.26 14.65
N LYS A 49 -15.16 5.70 15.27
CA LYS A 49 -15.11 5.22 16.66
C LYS A 49 -14.11 4.08 16.84
N VAL A 50 -14.07 3.15 15.88
CA VAL A 50 -13.13 2.02 15.91
C VAL A 50 -11.71 2.50 15.66
N ALA A 51 -11.51 3.43 14.73
CA ALA A 51 -10.23 4.08 14.50
C ALA A 51 -9.73 4.79 15.76
N ALA A 52 -10.55 5.60 16.42
CA ALA A 52 -10.18 6.29 17.64
C ALA A 52 -9.80 5.33 18.78
N ALA A 53 -10.50 4.19 18.90
CA ALA A 53 -10.15 3.16 19.86
C ALA A 53 -8.80 2.49 19.54
N ALA A 54 -8.52 2.24 18.25
CA ALA A 54 -7.25 1.68 17.80
C ALA A 54 -6.08 2.66 18.00
N GLU A 55 -6.27 3.94 17.68
CA GLU A 55 -5.30 5.02 17.86
C GLU A 55 -4.97 5.29 19.34
N GLY A 56 -5.78 4.78 20.28
CA GLY A 56 -5.44 4.76 21.71
C GLY A 56 -4.23 3.88 22.04
N ASN A 57 -3.81 2.99 21.13
CA ASN A 57 -2.60 2.19 21.27
C ASN A 57 -1.39 2.93 20.67
N PRO A 58 -0.30 3.16 21.42
CA PRO A 58 0.88 3.88 20.91
C PRO A 58 1.59 3.22 19.73
N ALA A 59 1.30 1.94 19.43
CA ALA A 59 1.82 1.25 18.25
C ALA A 59 1.04 1.57 16.96
N VAL A 60 -0.13 2.20 17.05
CA VAL A 60 -0.96 2.57 15.90
C VAL A 60 -0.61 4.00 15.47
N MET A 61 0.01 4.15 14.31
CA MET A 61 0.43 5.47 13.79
C MET A 61 -0.71 6.23 13.10
N ALA A 62 -1.60 5.51 12.41
CA ALA A 62 -2.74 6.06 11.69
C ALA A 62 -3.75 4.95 11.39
N ALA A 63 -5.01 5.34 11.20
CA ALA A 63 -6.07 4.47 10.73
C ALA A 63 -6.87 5.13 9.59
N ALA A 64 -7.32 4.34 8.62
CA ALA A 64 -8.17 4.79 7.53
C ALA A 64 -9.22 3.70 7.21
N PRO A 65 -10.41 4.08 6.69
CA PRO A 65 -11.42 3.12 6.30
C PRO A 65 -11.05 2.45 4.98
N ILE A 66 -11.36 1.17 4.85
CA ILE A 66 -11.24 0.42 3.61
C ILE A 66 -12.47 -0.45 3.40
N THR A 67 -12.98 -0.50 2.17
CA THR A 67 -14.04 -1.42 1.75
C THR A 67 -13.61 -2.12 0.47
N GLU A 68 -13.46 -3.44 0.52
CA GLU A 68 -13.05 -4.23 -0.64
C GLU A 68 -14.28 -4.78 -1.38
N MET A 69 -14.27 -4.65 -2.70
CA MET A 69 -15.29 -5.19 -3.59
C MET A 69 -14.62 -5.92 -4.74
N GLU A 70 -15.12 -7.09 -5.09
CA GLU A 70 -14.69 -7.81 -6.28
C GLU A 70 -15.68 -7.54 -7.42
N GLY A 71 -15.17 -7.41 -8.64
CA GLY A 71 -16.00 -7.10 -9.80
C GLY A 71 -15.33 -7.45 -11.12
N MET A 72 -16.01 -7.10 -12.21
CA MET A 72 -15.49 -7.26 -13.57
C MET A 72 -15.35 -5.89 -14.22
N LEU A 73 -14.14 -5.54 -14.64
CA LEU A 73 -13.89 -4.37 -15.47
C LEU A 73 -14.12 -4.75 -16.93
N SER A 74 -15.05 -4.07 -17.59
CA SER A 74 -15.26 -4.22 -19.03
C SER A 74 -14.80 -3.00 -19.79
N TYR A 75 -13.94 -3.20 -20.79
CA TYR A 75 -13.53 -2.15 -21.71
C TYR A 75 -13.36 -2.72 -23.12
N LYS A 76 -14.06 -2.13 -24.10
CA LYS A 76 -14.00 -2.53 -25.53
C LYS A 76 -14.19 -4.05 -25.77
N GLY A 77 -15.09 -4.68 -25.01
CA GLY A 77 -15.38 -6.11 -25.14
C GLY A 77 -14.40 -7.04 -24.44
N ALA A 78 -13.29 -6.53 -23.87
CA ALA A 78 -12.48 -7.28 -22.92
C ALA A 78 -13.13 -7.20 -21.53
N MET A 79 -13.11 -8.32 -20.80
CA MET A 79 -13.55 -8.38 -19.40
C MET A 79 -12.41 -8.95 -18.55
N GLN A 80 -12.06 -8.23 -17.49
CA GLN A 80 -11.02 -8.65 -16.54
C GLN A 80 -11.58 -8.59 -15.12
N PRO A 81 -11.37 -9.64 -14.29
CA PRO A 81 -11.70 -9.56 -12.88
C PRO A 81 -10.81 -8.51 -12.20
N ILE A 82 -11.41 -7.70 -11.34
CA ILE A 82 -10.73 -6.67 -10.57
C ILE A 82 -11.19 -6.71 -9.12
N GLN A 83 -10.32 -6.23 -8.23
CA GLN A 83 -10.66 -5.89 -6.87
C GLN A 83 -10.60 -4.37 -6.74
N VAL A 84 -11.62 -3.78 -6.13
CA VAL A 84 -11.77 -2.35 -5.91
C VAL A 84 -11.72 -2.11 -4.41
N ALA A 85 -10.81 -1.25 -3.96
CA ALA A 85 -10.78 -0.75 -2.60
C ALA A 85 -11.42 0.64 -2.56
N GLY A 86 -12.56 0.76 -1.88
CA GLY A 86 -13.13 2.04 -1.47
C GLY A 86 -12.34 2.61 -0.30
N ILE A 87 -11.94 3.87 -0.43
CA ILE A 87 -11.07 4.59 0.51
C ILE A 87 -11.61 5.99 0.77
N GLU A 88 -11.18 6.61 1.86
CA GLU A 88 -11.37 8.04 2.12
C GLU A 88 -10.11 8.81 1.69
N PRO A 89 -10.13 9.60 0.60
CA PRO A 89 -8.94 10.23 0.04
C PRO A 89 -8.17 11.12 1.03
N ALA A 90 -8.88 11.75 1.96
CA ALA A 90 -8.28 12.61 2.99
C ALA A 90 -7.46 11.81 4.04
N GLU A 91 -7.78 10.53 4.23
CA GLU A 91 -7.20 9.67 5.27
C GLU A 91 -6.19 8.67 4.70
N GLU A 92 -6.36 8.24 3.44
CA GLU A 92 -5.54 7.22 2.79
C GLU A 92 -4.04 7.54 2.79
N GLY A 93 -3.68 8.81 2.59
CA GLY A 93 -2.28 9.25 2.59
C GLY A 93 -1.54 9.05 3.92
N LYS A 94 -2.25 8.77 5.02
CA LYS A 94 -1.67 8.50 6.34
C LYS A 94 -1.26 7.02 6.49
N VAL A 95 -1.89 6.12 5.75
CA VAL A 95 -1.69 4.67 5.87
C VAL A 95 -1.02 4.02 4.65
N SER A 96 -1.03 4.71 3.51
CA SER A 96 -0.64 4.15 2.21
C SER A 96 0.28 5.09 1.43
N ILE A 97 1.26 4.51 0.72
CA ILE A 97 2.16 5.25 -0.17
C ILE A 97 1.62 5.40 -1.60
N VAL A 98 0.40 4.89 -1.89
CA VAL A 98 -0.21 4.94 -3.23
C VAL A 98 -0.23 6.35 -3.77
N THR A 99 -0.59 7.34 -2.94
CA THR A 99 -0.65 8.76 -3.32
C THR A 99 0.66 9.30 -3.88
N GLN A 100 1.81 8.74 -3.49
CA GLN A 100 3.14 9.16 -3.96
C GLN A 100 3.54 8.52 -5.30
N HIS A 101 2.80 7.52 -5.76
CA HIS A 101 3.12 6.69 -6.94
C HIS A 101 2.08 6.81 -8.07
N ILE A 102 1.17 7.77 -7.97
CA ILE A 102 0.19 8.05 -9.03
C ILE A 102 0.89 8.74 -10.20
N VAL A 103 0.81 8.12 -11.39
CA VAL A 103 1.42 8.64 -12.62
C VAL A 103 0.53 9.69 -13.30
N GLN A 104 -0.79 9.55 -13.18
CA GLN A 104 -1.77 10.44 -13.81
C GLN A 104 -3.04 10.56 -12.94
N GLY A 105 -3.56 11.78 -12.83
CA GLY A 105 -4.71 12.11 -11.99
C GLY A 105 -4.33 12.35 -10.52
N SER A 106 -5.33 12.52 -9.65
CA SER A 106 -5.17 12.66 -8.20
C SER A 106 -6.23 11.86 -7.45
N LEU A 107 -5.87 11.30 -6.30
CA LEU A 107 -6.84 10.71 -5.37
C LEU A 107 -7.85 11.74 -4.86
N GLN A 108 -7.48 13.02 -4.81
CA GLN A 108 -8.36 14.10 -4.37
C GLN A 108 -9.47 14.41 -5.39
N ASP A 109 -9.34 13.90 -6.62
CA ASP A 109 -10.37 14.05 -7.66
C ASP A 109 -11.52 13.05 -7.46
N LEU A 110 -11.38 12.11 -6.52
CA LEU A 110 -12.43 11.17 -6.16
C LEU A 110 -13.56 11.92 -5.45
N VAL A 111 -14.73 11.90 -6.08
CA VAL A 111 -15.97 12.41 -5.51
C VAL A 111 -16.79 11.26 -4.90
N PRO A 112 -17.56 11.51 -3.83
CA PRO A 112 -18.57 10.57 -3.38
C PRO A 112 -19.48 10.17 -4.54
N GLY A 113 -19.79 8.88 -4.67
CA GLY A 113 -20.74 8.40 -5.67
C GLY A 113 -22.17 8.85 -5.35
N ASP A 114 -22.98 9.06 -6.38
CA ASP A 114 -24.45 9.21 -6.28
C ASP A 114 -25.14 7.86 -6.02
#